data_AF-A0A4V6J2F7-F1
#
_entry.id   AF-A0A4V6J2F7-F1
#
_cell.length_a   1.000
_cell.length_b   1.000
_cell.length_c   1.000
_cell.angle_alpha   90.00
_cell.angle_beta   90.00
_cell.angle_gamma   90.00
#
_symmetry.space_group_name_H-M   'P 1'
#
loop_
_entity.id
_entity.type
_entity.pdbx_description
1 polymer ?
#
loop_
_entity_poly.entity_id
_entity_poly.type
_entity_poly.pdbx_seq_one_letter_code
_entity_poly.pdbx_strand_id
1 'polypeptide(L)'
;MAQEQIVEPKIENPQPEEKPLGETMKALFEKPVLPEMADVHLPLNLNIEEFRGEQLRITGDTDMTIYSLLLKVSSIDGQMKLDTLNVDSDQGKVTASGSAQLQDSWPVDITLNGALNIDPLKGEKVQLKVGGEMRKKLTVGVDLAGPVAMTLRAETQLAEAGLPLNMELKSKQLYWPFSGEKQFQADDLQLTFSGKMTDYALAMSTAVKGNPCRRRKSASMRKATSSR
;
A
#
# COMPACT_ATOMS: atom_id res chain seq x y z
N MET A 1 32.15 34.24 -37.45
CA MET A 1 31.14 34.13 -36.38
C MET A 1 29.81 33.85 -37.08
N ALA A 2 29.07 32.77 -36.86
CA ALA A 2 29.13 31.63 -35.96
C ALA A 2 28.50 30.43 -36.72
N GLN A 3 29.03 29.22 -36.55
CA GLN A 3 28.40 28.01 -37.07
C GLN A 3 27.36 27.54 -36.03
N GLU A 4 26.09 27.47 -36.43
CA GLU A 4 25.05 26.79 -35.67
C GLU A 4 25.40 25.32 -35.54
N GLN A 5 25.87 24.97 -34.35
CA GLN A 5 26.08 23.59 -33.94
C GLN A 5 24.70 23.01 -33.61
N ILE A 6 24.14 22.26 -34.54
CA ILE A 6 22.94 21.46 -34.34
C ILE A 6 23.31 20.42 -33.27
N VAL A 7 22.86 20.63 -32.04
CA VAL A 7 23.01 19.68 -30.96
C VAL A 7 21.97 18.60 -31.18
N GLU A 8 22.37 17.50 -31.84
CA GLU A 8 21.60 16.26 -31.80
C GLU A 8 21.42 15.86 -30.33
N PRO A 9 20.20 15.50 -29.88
CA PRO A 9 20.03 14.98 -28.53
C PRO A 9 20.78 13.65 -28.47
N LYS A 10 21.91 13.65 -27.76
CA LYS A 10 22.50 12.42 -27.23
C LYS A 10 21.43 11.79 -26.35
N ILE A 11 20.71 10.82 -26.90
CA ILE A 11 19.99 9.85 -26.12
C ILE A 11 21.07 9.08 -25.38
N GLU A 12 21.33 9.46 -24.13
CA GLU A 12 22.09 8.63 -23.20
C GLU A 12 21.40 7.28 -23.15
N ASN A 13 22.08 6.29 -23.72
CA ASN A 13 21.70 4.90 -23.69
C ASN A 13 21.65 4.49 -22.21
N PRO A 14 20.48 4.19 -21.62
CA PRO A 14 20.43 3.76 -20.22
C PRO A 14 21.23 2.47 -20.12
N GLN A 15 22.24 2.44 -19.24
CA GLN A 15 23.01 1.25 -18.96
C GLN A 15 22.06 0.13 -18.47
N PRO A 16 22.09 -1.07 -19.07
CA PRO A 16 21.30 -2.20 -18.60
C PRO A 16 22.03 -2.89 -17.45
N GLU A 17 22.14 -2.24 -16.30
CA GLU A 17 22.65 -2.87 -15.07
C GLU A 17 21.56 -3.23 -14.06
N GLU A 18 20.30 -2.90 -14.35
CA GLU A 18 19.18 -3.38 -13.54
C GLU A 18 18.91 -4.86 -13.85
N LYS A 19 19.19 -5.72 -12.88
CA LYS A 19 18.82 -7.13 -12.93
C LYS A 19 17.34 -7.26 -13.27
N PRO A 20 16.94 -8.22 -14.13
CA PRO A 20 15.54 -8.46 -14.45
C PRO A 20 14.68 -8.54 -13.19
N LEU A 21 13.46 -8.00 -13.22
CA LEU A 21 12.56 -7.96 -12.06
C LEU A 21 12.42 -9.34 -11.38
N GLY A 22 12.36 -10.42 -12.16
CA GLY A 22 12.29 -11.79 -11.63
C GLY A 22 13.54 -12.20 -10.84
N GLU A 23 14.74 -11.81 -11.28
CA GLU A 23 15.98 -12.05 -10.54
C GLU A 23 16.05 -11.20 -9.27
N THR A 24 15.59 -9.95 -9.36
CA THR A 24 15.52 -9.03 -8.21
C THR A 24 14.53 -9.53 -7.16
N MET A 25 13.35 -10.00 -7.56
CA MET A 25 12.37 -10.59 -6.65
C MET A 25 12.88 -11.89 -6.04
N LYS A 26 13.56 -12.74 -6.83
CA LYS A 26 14.17 -13.96 -6.31
C LYS A 26 15.22 -13.63 -5.24
N ALA A 27 16.15 -12.73 -5.54
CA ALA A 27 17.18 -12.32 -4.58
C ALA A 27 16.59 -11.68 -3.30
N LEU A 28 15.51 -10.92 -3.42
CA LEU A 28 14.87 -10.25 -2.28
C LEU A 28 14.19 -11.23 -1.33
N PHE A 29 13.56 -12.29 -1.86
CA PHE A 29 12.78 -13.26 -1.09
C PHE A 29 13.47 -14.62 -0.91
N GLU A 30 14.74 -14.73 -1.28
CA GLU A 30 15.57 -15.92 -1.01
C GLU A 30 15.72 -16.19 0.49
N LYS A 31 15.72 -15.13 1.30
CA LYS A 31 15.69 -15.21 2.77
C LYS A 31 14.31 -14.81 3.30
N PRO A 32 13.93 -15.28 4.50
CA PRO A 32 12.74 -14.80 5.18
C PRO A 32 12.72 -13.27 5.31
N VAL A 33 11.55 -12.67 5.14
CA VAL A 33 11.34 -11.23 5.36
C VAL A 33 11.50 -10.90 6.85
N LEU A 34 11.02 -11.80 7.71
CA LEU A 34 11.23 -11.77 9.15
C LEU A 34 12.30 -12.80 9.52
N PRO A 35 13.58 -12.42 9.65
CA PRO A 35 14.62 -13.35 10.09
C PRO A 35 14.40 -13.77 11.54
N GLU A 36 14.99 -14.91 11.93
CA GLU A 36 15.05 -15.28 13.34
C GLU A 36 15.80 -14.20 14.12
N MET A 37 15.13 -13.66 15.14
CA MET A 37 15.69 -12.71 16.09
C MET A 37 15.70 -13.36 17.46
N ALA A 38 16.66 -12.98 18.32
CA ALA A 38 16.53 -13.29 19.73
C ALA A 38 15.24 -12.66 20.28
N ASP A 39 14.64 -13.27 21.29
CA ASP A 39 13.47 -12.69 21.94
C ASP A 39 13.81 -11.30 22.47
N VAL A 40 12.92 -10.34 22.19
CA VAL A 40 13.16 -8.94 22.55
C VAL A 40 12.63 -8.73 23.96
N HIS A 41 13.55 -8.75 24.92
CA HIS A 41 13.23 -8.41 26.29
C HIS A 41 13.28 -6.90 26.47
N LEU A 42 12.12 -6.27 26.65
CA LEU A 42 12.06 -4.87 27.05
C LEU A 42 12.50 -4.76 28.52
N PRO A 43 13.59 -4.04 28.85
CA PRO A 43 14.18 -4.06 30.18
C PRO A 43 13.41 -3.24 31.23
N LEU A 44 12.31 -2.60 30.84
CA LEU A 44 11.50 -1.75 31.71
C LEU A 44 10.02 -1.88 31.38
N ASN A 45 9.20 -1.87 32.43
CA ASN A 45 7.75 -1.77 32.30
C ASN A 45 7.38 -0.31 32.07
N LEU A 46 6.50 -0.06 31.11
CA LEU A 46 6.01 1.26 30.73
C LEU A 46 4.50 1.30 30.95
N ASN A 47 3.99 2.33 31.63
CA ASN A 47 2.57 2.61 31.67
C ASN A 47 2.33 4.09 31.39
N ILE A 48 1.79 4.38 30.21
CA ILE A 48 1.32 5.70 29.82
C ILE A 48 -0.19 5.69 29.98
N GLU A 49 -0.66 6.13 31.15
CA GLU A 49 -2.09 6.26 31.43
C GLU A 49 -2.77 7.23 30.46
N GLU A 50 -2.04 8.31 30.14
CA GLU A 50 -2.52 9.36 29.25
C GLU A 50 -1.37 10.24 28.76
N PHE A 51 -1.14 10.24 27.45
CA PHE A 51 -0.30 11.23 26.78
C PHE A 51 -1.18 12.01 25.81
N ARG A 52 -1.21 13.34 25.99
CA ARG A 52 -1.96 14.26 25.13
C ARG A 52 -1.03 15.22 24.41
N GLY A 53 -1.28 15.42 23.13
CA GLY A 53 -0.65 16.46 22.33
C GLY A 53 -1.70 17.28 21.61
N GLU A 54 -1.46 18.58 21.48
CA GLU A 54 -2.36 19.51 20.79
C GLU A 54 -1.53 20.39 19.85
N GLN A 55 -2.10 20.72 18.69
CA GLN A 55 -1.48 21.61 17.70
C GLN A 55 -0.03 21.20 17.34
N LEU A 56 0.21 19.90 17.15
CA LEU A 56 1.52 19.40 16.76
C LEU A 56 1.70 19.60 15.26
N ARG A 57 2.82 20.19 14.86
CA ARG A 57 3.22 20.28 13.45
C ARG A 57 4.26 19.22 13.14
N ILE A 58 3.94 18.33 12.22
CA ILE A 58 4.90 17.37 11.66
C ILE A 58 5.39 17.93 10.34
N THR A 59 6.70 18.17 10.24
CA THR A 59 7.36 18.66 9.03
C THR A 59 8.16 17.53 8.38
N GLY A 60 7.93 17.29 7.10
CA GLY A 60 8.57 16.23 6.32
C GLY A 60 8.23 16.38 4.84
N ASP A 61 8.09 15.26 4.12
CA ASP A 61 7.68 15.29 2.71
C ASP A 61 6.25 15.85 2.54
N THR A 62 5.44 15.75 3.58
CA THR A 62 4.13 16.39 3.64
C THR A 62 3.96 17.01 5.02
N ASP A 63 3.83 18.33 5.05
CA ASP A 63 3.49 19.05 6.27
C ASP A 63 2.09 18.62 6.74
N MET A 64 1.97 18.27 8.02
CA MET A 64 0.72 17.83 8.64
C MET A 64 0.52 18.55 9.97
N THR A 65 -0.70 19.01 10.21
CA THR A 65 -1.11 19.57 11.49
C THR A 65 -1.99 18.57 12.24
N ILE A 66 -1.51 18.10 13.39
CA ILE A 66 -2.30 17.30 14.33
C ILE A 66 -2.97 18.26 15.32
N TYR A 67 -4.28 18.38 15.23
CA TYR A 67 -5.08 19.19 16.14
C TYR A 67 -5.12 18.57 17.54
N SER A 68 -5.30 17.25 17.62
CA SER A 68 -5.31 16.52 18.88
C SER A 68 -4.73 15.11 18.74
N LEU A 69 -3.99 14.68 19.75
CA LEU A 69 -3.44 13.34 19.91
C LEU A 69 -3.73 12.86 21.34
N LEU A 70 -4.23 11.64 21.45
CA LEU A 70 -4.38 10.91 22.71
C LEU A 70 -3.74 9.54 22.56
N LEU A 71 -2.80 9.21 23.44
CA LEU A 71 -2.15 7.90 23.50
C LEU A 71 -2.27 7.33 24.91
N LYS A 72 -2.72 6.08 24.99
CA LYS A 72 -2.76 5.24 26.19
C LYS A 72 -2.15 3.89 25.83
N VAL A 73 -1.00 3.59 26.44
CA VAL A 73 -0.24 2.39 26.12
C VAL A 73 0.45 1.87 27.37
N SER A 74 0.46 0.55 27.52
CA SER A 74 1.22 -0.14 28.54
C SER A 74 2.10 -1.21 27.91
N SER A 75 3.22 -1.50 28.56
CA SER A 75 4.13 -2.59 28.24
C SER A 75 4.59 -3.20 29.54
N ILE A 76 4.13 -4.42 29.84
CA ILE A 76 4.44 -5.13 31.08
C ILE A 76 4.96 -6.51 30.70
N ASP A 77 6.16 -6.86 31.17
CA ASP A 77 6.79 -8.16 30.93
C ASP A 77 6.85 -8.56 29.44
N GLY A 78 7.06 -7.56 28.58
CA GLY A 78 7.12 -7.71 27.12
C GLY A 78 5.78 -7.90 26.41
N GLN A 79 4.66 -7.79 27.13
CA GLN A 79 3.31 -7.66 26.57
C GLN A 79 2.95 -6.19 26.43
N MET A 80 2.84 -5.72 25.19
CA MET A 80 2.42 -4.38 24.85
C MET A 80 0.92 -4.35 24.62
N LYS A 81 0.25 -3.37 25.22
CA LYS A 81 -1.17 -3.11 25.03
C LYS A 81 -1.36 -1.65 24.64
N LEU A 82 -1.92 -1.43 23.46
CA LEU A 82 -2.40 -0.13 23.01
C LEU A 82 -3.89 -0.03 23.36
N ASP A 83 -4.21 0.62 24.48
CA ASP A 83 -5.60 0.85 24.87
C ASP A 83 -6.27 1.82 23.90
N THR A 84 -5.58 2.89 23.51
CA THR A 84 -6.09 3.88 22.57
C THR A 84 -4.96 4.69 21.98
N LEU A 85 -4.97 4.85 20.67
CA LEU A 85 -4.35 5.96 19.95
C LEU A 85 -5.45 6.67 19.18
N ASN A 86 -5.72 7.94 19.50
CA ASN A 86 -6.61 8.78 18.71
C ASN A 86 -5.82 9.97 18.18
N VAL A 87 -5.94 10.23 16.88
CA VAL A 87 -5.29 11.34 16.19
C VAL A 87 -6.35 12.05 15.34
N ASP A 88 -6.44 13.37 15.48
CA ASP A 88 -7.25 14.25 14.64
C ASP A 88 -6.33 15.26 13.96
N SER A 89 -6.26 15.24 12.63
CA SER A 89 -5.38 16.08 11.82
C SER A 89 -6.12 16.73 10.66
N ASP A 90 -5.44 17.67 10.00
CA ASP A 90 -5.89 18.27 8.74
C ASP A 90 -6.11 17.23 7.62
N GLN A 91 -5.34 16.12 7.64
CA GLN A 91 -5.42 15.05 6.65
C GLN A 91 -6.42 13.94 7.00
N GLY A 92 -6.95 13.91 8.22
CA GLY A 92 -7.96 12.93 8.61
C GLY A 92 -7.95 12.57 10.09
N LYS A 93 -8.72 11.53 10.43
CA LYS A 93 -8.77 10.98 11.79
C LYS A 93 -8.29 9.55 11.80
N VAL A 94 -7.57 9.17 12.84
CA VAL A 94 -7.11 7.81 13.07
C VAL A 94 -7.41 7.41 14.50
N THR A 95 -7.93 6.19 14.66
CA THR A 95 -8.07 5.52 15.94
C THR A 95 -7.40 4.17 15.84
N ALA A 96 -6.62 3.76 16.84
CA ALA A 96 -6.00 2.45 16.88
C ALA A 96 -6.00 1.87 18.29
N SER A 97 -6.09 0.55 18.36
CA SER A 97 -6.08 -0.23 19.58
C SER A 97 -5.52 -1.61 19.29
N GLY A 98 -4.92 -2.25 20.27
CA GLY A 98 -4.45 -3.61 20.08
C GLY A 98 -3.51 -4.11 21.16
N SER A 99 -2.89 -5.24 20.87
CA SER A 99 -1.86 -5.86 21.67
C SER A 99 -0.77 -6.43 20.77
N ALA A 100 0.43 -6.49 21.31
CA ALA A 100 1.57 -7.15 20.68
C ALA A 100 2.47 -7.72 21.77
N GLN A 101 3.09 -8.86 21.50
CA GLN A 101 4.12 -9.42 22.36
C GLN A 101 5.37 -9.66 21.50
N LEU A 102 6.54 -9.38 22.05
CA LEU A 102 7.83 -9.56 21.34
C LEU A 102 8.60 -10.79 21.83
N GLN A 103 7.88 -11.78 22.36
CA GLN A 103 8.38 -13.06 22.85
C GLN A 103 7.70 -14.21 22.09
N ASP A 104 8.34 -15.38 22.12
CA ASP A 104 7.86 -16.60 21.46
C ASP A 104 7.66 -16.40 19.95
N SER A 105 6.42 -16.45 19.48
CA SER A 105 6.04 -16.33 18.07
C SER A 105 5.55 -14.94 17.67
N TRP A 106 5.62 -13.99 18.61
CA TRP A 106 5.24 -12.60 18.45
C TRP A 106 3.76 -12.43 18.06
N PRO A 107 2.83 -12.80 18.97
CA PRO A 107 1.42 -12.58 18.74
C PRO A 107 1.10 -11.08 18.64
N VAL A 108 0.28 -10.72 17.65
CA VAL A 108 -0.22 -9.36 17.43
C VAL A 108 -1.72 -9.41 17.20
N ASP A 109 -2.42 -8.40 17.69
CA ASP A 109 -3.81 -8.10 17.35
C ASP A 109 -3.94 -6.59 17.37
N ILE A 110 -3.97 -5.97 16.20
CA ILE A 110 -4.01 -4.52 16.03
C ILE A 110 -5.19 -4.18 15.12
N THR A 111 -6.04 -3.29 15.60
CA THR A 111 -7.10 -2.67 14.81
C THR A 111 -6.81 -1.17 14.67
N LEU A 112 -6.86 -0.68 13.44
CA LEU A 112 -6.77 0.73 13.10
C LEU A 112 -7.99 1.11 12.29
N ASN A 113 -8.68 2.17 12.67
CA ASN A 113 -9.73 2.80 11.88
C ASN A 113 -9.31 4.21 11.50
N GLY A 114 -9.39 4.53 10.22
CA GLY A 114 -9.08 5.84 9.67
C GLY A 114 -10.28 6.45 8.95
N ALA A 115 -10.35 7.77 8.92
CA ALA A 115 -11.22 8.54 8.05
C ALA A 115 -10.37 9.62 7.36
N LEU A 116 -10.18 9.49 6.05
CA LEU A 116 -9.30 10.35 5.29
C LEU A 116 -10.01 11.67 4.95
N ASN A 117 -9.29 12.78 5.10
CA ASN A 117 -9.72 14.13 4.73
C ASN A 117 -8.75 14.74 3.69
N ILE A 118 -8.24 13.91 2.79
CA ILE A 118 -7.29 14.32 1.75
C ILE A 118 -7.84 13.96 0.37
N ASP A 119 -7.82 14.90 -0.56
CA ASP A 119 -8.23 14.64 -1.93
C ASP A 119 -7.22 13.72 -2.63
N PRO A 120 -7.69 12.77 -3.48
CA PRO A 120 -9.08 12.54 -3.88
C PRO A 120 -9.84 11.52 -3.03
N LEU A 121 -9.26 11.08 -1.90
CA LEU A 121 -9.83 10.07 -1.00
C LEU A 121 -10.61 10.69 0.16
N LYS A 122 -11.06 11.93 0.00
CA LYS A 122 -11.77 12.64 1.06
C LYS A 122 -13.07 11.93 1.39
N GLY A 123 -13.26 11.61 2.66
CA GLY A 123 -14.39 10.82 3.15
C GLY A 123 -14.19 9.31 3.09
N GLU A 124 -13.06 8.82 2.59
CA GLU A 124 -12.71 7.39 2.60
C GLU A 124 -12.51 6.90 4.04
N LYS A 125 -13.20 5.83 4.40
CA LYS A 125 -13.05 5.15 5.69
C LYS A 125 -12.19 3.92 5.50
N VAL A 126 -11.20 3.77 6.36
CA VAL A 126 -10.25 2.66 6.35
C VAL A 126 -10.44 1.88 7.64
N GLN A 127 -10.57 0.57 7.56
CA GLN A 127 -10.37 -0.32 8.70
C GLN A 127 -9.26 -1.30 8.35
N LEU A 128 -8.17 -1.26 9.09
CA LEU A 128 -7.06 -2.20 9.03
C LEU A 128 -7.11 -3.09 10.27
N LYS A 129 -7.02 -4.39 10.08
CA LYS A 129 -6.86 -5.39 11.13
C LYS A 129 -5.65 -6.23 10.82
N VAL A 130 -4.76 -6.38 11.79
CA VAL A 130 -3.59 -7.24 11.71
C VAL A 130 -3.64 -8.19 12.89
N GLY A 131 -3.60 -9.49 12.65
CA GLY A 131 -3.77 -10.49 13.70
C GLY A 131 -2.93 -11.74 13.44
N GLY A 132 -2.59 -12.46 14.50
CA GLY A 132 -1.88 -13.74 14.41
C GLY A 132 -0.50 -13.68 15.05
N GLU A 133 0.40 -14.53 14.59
CA GLU A 133 1.74 -14.69 15.17
C GLU A 133 2.78 -14.33 14.10
N MET A 134 3.50 -13.21 14.27
CA MET A 134 4.38 -12.66 13.23
C MET A 134 5.45 -13.66 12.75
N ARG A 135 5.95 -14.52 13.64
CA ARG A 135 6.94 -15.57 13.31
C ARG A 135 6.33 -16.84 12.70
N LYS A 136 5.02 -16.99 12.72
CA LYS A 136 4.33 -18.12 12.08
C LYS A 136 3.45 -17.63 10.94
N LYS A 137 2.28 -17.11 11.29
CA LYS A 137 1.20 -16.81 10.36
C LYS A 137 0.54 -15.49 10.77
N LEU A 138 0.62 -14.54 9.86
CA LEU A 138 0.02 -13.21 9.98
C LEU A 138 -1.20 -13.13 9.09
N THR A 139 -2.26 -12.54 9.61
CA THR A 139 -3.48 -12.21 8.88
C THR A 139 -3.64 -10.71 8.81
N VAL A 140 -4.01 -10.20 7.63
CA VAL A 140 -4.21 -8.78 7.36
C VAL A 140 -5.57 -8.62 6.70
N GLY A 141 -6.43 -7.79 7.28
CA GLY A 141 -7.70 -7.39 6.71
C GLY A 141 -7.73 -5.90 6.49
N VAL A 142 -8.07 -5.45 5.29
CA VAL A 142 -8.34 -4.04 4.99
C VAL A 142 -9.76 -3.93 4.45
N ASP A 143 -10.55 -3.05 5.02
CA ASP A 143 -11.86 -2.64 4.50
C ASP A 143 -11.84 -1.15 4.22
N LEU A 144 -12.10 -0.81 2.97
CA LEU A 144 -12.28 0.55 2.50
C LEU A 144 -13.75 0.81 2.18
N ALA A 145 -14.26 1.94 2.66
CA ALA A 145 -15.61 2.39 2.43
C ALA A 145 -15.64 3.90 2.13
N GLY A 146 -15.97 4.24 0.88
CA GLY A 146 -15.97 5.62 0.41
C GLY A 146 -15.85 5.69 -1.11
N PRO A 147 -15.14 6.70 -1.65
CA PRO A 147 -14.81 6.78 -3.07
C PRO A 147 -14.17 5.51 -3.65
N VAL A 148 -13.42 4.76 -2.84
CA VAL A 148 -12.74 3.52 -3.21
C VAL A 148 -13.19 2.38 -2.29
N ALA A 149 -14.36 1.80 -2.59
CA ALA A 149 -14.87 0.67 -1.82
C ALA A 149 -14.16 -0.64 -2.20
N MET A 150 -13.42 -1.23 -1.26
CA MET A 150 -12.75 -2.52 -1.46
C MET A 150 -12.53 -3.27 -0.14
N THR A 151 -12.42 -4.59 -0.25
CA THR A 151 -12.09 -5.49 0.84
C THR A 151 -10.87 -6.30 0.42
N LEU A 152 -9.79 -6.20 1.20
CA LEU A 152 -8.59 -7.01 1.06
C LEU A 152 -8.50 -7.95 2.25
N ARG A 153 -8.25 -9.23 2.00
CA ARG A 153 -7.89 -10.22 3.01
C ARG A 153 -6.60 -10.87 2.58
N ALA A 154 -5.63 -10.92 3.46
CA ALA A 154 -4.34 -11.53 3.19
C ALA A 154 -3.88 -12.35 4.39
N GLU A 155 -3.11 -13.38 4.08
CA GLU A 155 -2.50 -14.29 5.02
C GLU A 155 -1.08 -14.58 4.55
N THR A 156 -0.10 -14.43 5.43
CA THR A 156 1.30 -14.59 5.05
C THR A 156 2.16 -15.16 6.17
N GLN A 157 3.28 -15.76 5.80
CA GLN A 157 4.26 -16.33 6.71
C GLN A 157 5.59 -15.60 6.52
N LEU A 158 5.80 -14.54 7.29
CA LEU A 158 6.95 -13.64 7.10
C LEU A 158 8.30 -14.33 7.38
N ALA A 159 8.30 -15.33 8.26
CA ALA A 159 9.47 -16.10 8.65
C ALA A 159 9.84 -17.23 7.66
N GLU A 160 9.05 -17.42 6.59
CA GLU A 160 9.34 -18.41 5.56
C GLU A 160 9.99 -17.79 4.32
N ALA A 161 11.01 -18.46 3.80
CA ALA A 161 11.66 -18.08 2.55
C ALA A 161 10.68 -18.15 1.37
N GLY A 162 10.76 -17.17 0.48
CA GLY A 162 9.85 -16.97 -0.64
C GLY A 162 8.56 -16.22 -0.30
N LEU A 163 8.34 -15.86 0.97
CA LEU A 163 7.15 -15.14 1.46
C LEU A 163 5.83 -15.78 0.96
N PRO A 164 5.43 -16.93 1.52
CA PRO A 164 4.10 -17.49 1.26
C PRO A 164 3.02 -16.45 1.56
N LEU A 165 2.13 -16.24 0.60
CA LEU A 165 1.07 -15.24 0.66
C LEU A 165 -0.18 -15.80 -0.03
N ASN A 166 -1.29 -15.78 0.70
CA ASN A 166 -2.63 -15.94 0.16
C ASN A 166 -3.35 -14.62 0.32
N MET A 167 -3.88 -14.07 -0.77
CA MET A 167 -4.54 -12.78 -0.77
C MET A 167 -5.78 -12.80 -1.66
N GLU A 168 -6.86 -12.21 -1.17
CA GLU A 168 -8.09 -11.98 -1.90
C GLU A 168 -8.46 -10.50 -1.79
N LEU A 169 -8.63 -9.85 -2.93
CA LEU A 169 -9.14 -8.50 -3.07
C LEU A 169 -10.49 -8.56 -3.78
N LYS A 170 -11.49 -7.90 -3.20
CA LYS A 170 -12.84 -7.75 -3.77
C LYS A 170 -13.23 -6.28 -3.81
N SER A 171 -13.78 -5.86 -4.94
CA SER A 171 -14.43 -4.55 -5.08
C SER A 171 -15.65 -4.71 -5.99
N LYS A 172 -16.81 -4.22 -5.54
CA LYS A 172 -18.03 -4.22 -6.36
C LYS A 172 -17.88 -3.31 -7.57
N GLN A 173 -17.20 -2.19 -7.39
CA GLN A 173 -17.07 -1.17 -8.40
C GLN A 173 -15.87 -0.28 -8.09
N LEU A 174 -14.94 -0.23 -9.04
CA LEU A 174 -13.74 0.56 -8.96
C LEU A 174 -13.64 1.47 -10.19
N TYR A 175 -13.43 2.76 -9.96
CA TYR A 175 -13.25 3.74 -11.02
C TYR A 175 -11.81 4.18 -11.10
N TRP A 176 -11.32 4.40 -12.31
CA TRP A 176 -10.01 5.00 -12.53
C TRP A 176 -10.08 6.09 -13.61
N PRO A 177 -9.42 7.25 -13.43
CA PRO A 177 -8.76 7.71 -12.20
C PRO A 177 -9.73 7.89 -11.02
N PHE A 178 -9.22 7.86 -9.79
CA PHE A 178 -10.01 8.10 -8.58
C PHE A 178 -10.45 9.57 -8.43
N SER A 179 -9.90 10.46 -9.26
CA SER A 179 -10.21 11.88 -9.30
C SER A 179 -10.47 12.36 -10.72
N GLY A 180 -11.33 13.36 -10.87
CA GLY A 180 -11.67 13.94 -12.18
C GLY A 180 -12.60 13.05 -13.01
N GLU A 181 -12.43 13.09 -14.33
CA GLU A 181 -13.30 12.36 -15.26
C GLU A 181 -12.97 10.86 -15.26
N LYS A 182 -13.98 10.03 -14.97
CA LYS A 182 -13.86 8.56 -14.95
C LYS A 182 -13.61 8.05 -16.37
N GLN A 183 -12.48 7.38 -16.58
CA GLN A 183 -12.11 6.84 -17.89
C GLN A 183 -12.34 5.34 -17.99
N PHE A 184 -12.15 4.65 -16.86
CA PHE A 184 -12.27 3.21 -16.73
C PHE A 184 -13.12 2.87 -15.51
N GLN A 185 -13.87 1.78 -15.64
CA GLN A 185 -14.68 1.21 -14.59
C GLN A 185 -14.49 -0.29 -14.62
N ALA A 186 -14.10 -0.84 -13.47
CA ALA A 186 -14.04 -2.27 -13.21
C ALA A 186 -15.21 -2.60 -12.28
N ASP A 187 -16.18 -3.35 -12.79
CA ASP A 187 -17.28 -3.88 -12.01
C ASP A 187 -16.94 -5.31 -11.55
N ASP A 188 -17.40 -5.67 -10.35
CA ASP A 188 -17.24 -6.99 -9.72
C ASP A 188 -15.80 -7.52 -9.79
N LEU A 189 -14.85 -6.67 -9.40
CA LEU A 189 -13.44 -7.03 -9.35
C LEU A 189 -13.20 -8.03 -8.23
N GLN A 190 -12.70 -9.20 -8.60
CA GLN A 190 -12.11 -10.18 -7.70
C GLN A 190 -10.71 -10.52 -8.19
N LEU A 191 -9.74 -10.42 -7.29
CA LEU A 191 -8.36 -10.77 -7.53
C LEU A 191 -7.91 -11.70 -6.42
N THR A 192 -7.34 -12.85 -6.80
CA THR A 192 -6.76 -13.81 -5.86
C THR A 192 -5.32 -14.06 -6.21
N PHE A 193 -4.45 -14.00 -5.21
CA PHE A 193 -3.05 -14.38 -5.28
C PHE A 193 -2.81 -15.52 -4.30
N SER A 194 -2.11 -16.56 -4.72
CA SER A 194 -1.72 -17.67 -3.86
C SER A 194 -0.36 -18.21 -4.28
N GLY A 195 0.51 -18.46 -3.30
CA GLY A 195 1.84 -19.04 -3.51
C GLY A 195 2.95 -18.20 -2.88
N LYS A 196 4.14 -18.26 -3.45
CA LYS A 196 5.35 -17.53 -3.05
C LYS A 196 5.64 -16.42 -4.05
N MET A 197 6.41 -15.41 -3.65
CA MET A 197 6.80 -14.31 -4.53
C MET A 197 7.53 -14.75 -5.82
N THR A 198 8.14 -15.93 -5.81
CA THR A 198 8.85 -16.52 -6.95
C THR A 198 8.07 -17.62 -7.68
N ASP A 199 6.98 -18.10 -7.09
CA ASP A 199 6.13 -19.18 -7.64
C ASP A 199 4.69 -18.98 -7.16
N TYR A 200 3.89 -18.29 -7.97
CA TYR A 200 2.54 -17.85 -7.62
C TYR A 200 1.51 -18.13 -8.71
N ALA A 201 0.27 -18.29 -8.26
CA ALA A 201 -0.92 -18.26 -9.08
C ALA A 201 -1.66 -16.93 -8.86
N LEU A 202 -1.95 -16.24 -9.97
CA LEU A 202 -2.76 -15.03 -9.99
C LEU A 202 -4.03 -15.31 -10.80
N ALA A 203 -5.20 -15.09 -10.21
CA ALA A 203 -6.47 -15.13 -10.92
C ALA A 203 -7.21 -13.82 -10.72
N MET A 204 -7.76 -13.28 -11.81
CA MET A 204 -8.48 -12.01 -11.83
C MET A 204 -9.77 -12.17 -12.62
N SER A 205 -10.88 -11.68 -12.09
CA SER A 205 -12.15 -11.56 -12.78
C SER A 205 -12.72 -10.17 -12.57
N THR A 206 -13.14 -9.52 -13.65
CA THR A 206 -13.82 -8.22 -13.60
C THR A 206 -14.55 -7.95 -14.92
N ALA A 207 -15.66 -7.22 -14.86
CA ALA A 207 -16.28 -6.64 -16.03
C ALA A 207 -15.76 -5.21 -16.25
N VAL A 208 -15.04 -5.00 -17.35
CA VAL A 208 -14.44 -3.69 -17.66
C VAL A 208 -15.32 -2.89 -18.60
N LYS A 209 -15.56 -1.63 -18.24
CA LYS A 209 -16.15 -0.60 -19.10
C LYS A 209 -15.14 0.53 -19.26
N GLY A 210 -14.98 1.03 -20.47
CA GLY A 210 -14.09 2.15 -20.76
C GLY A 210 -14.52 2.86 -22.04
N ASN A 211 -14.12 4.11 -22.18
CA ASN A 211 -14.39 4.86 -23.41
C ASN A 211 -13.69 4.18 -24.59
N PRO A 212 -14.36 4.05 -25.76
CA PRO A 212 -13.76 3.43 -26.92
C PRO A 212 -12.48 4.18 -27.29
N CYS A 213 -11.37 3.45 -27.34
CA CYS A 213 -10.09 3.97 -27.77
C CYS A 213 -10.27 4.68 -29.11
N ARG A 214 -10.12 6.01 -29.13
CA ARG A 214 -10.33 6.83 -30.35
C ARG A 214 -9.30 6.39 -31.38
N ARG A 215 -9.71 5.55 -32.35
CA ARG A 215 -8.91 5.20 -33.53
C ARG A 215 -8.39 6.51 -34.14
N ARG A 216 -7.07 6.75 -34.07
CA ARG A 216 -6.42 7.75 -34.93
C ARG A 216 -6.72 7.31 -36.38
N LYS A 217 -7.55 8.05 -37.09
CA LYS A 217 -7.72 7.88 -38.54
C LYS A 217 -6.35 8.15 -39.17
N SER A 218 -5.76 7.12 -39.78
CA SER A 218 -4.63 7.25 -40.69
C SER A 218 -5.04 8.15 -41.86
N ALA A 219 -4.31 9.25 -42.04
CA ALA A 219 -4.51 10.15 -43.16
C ALA A 219 -4.06 9.45 -44.46
N SER A 220 -5.01 9.19 -45.35
CA SER A 220 -4.73 8.76 -46.73
C SER A 220 -4.25 9.97 -47.53
N MET A 221 -2.95 10.05 -47.81
CA MET A 221 -2.37 11.04 -48.70
C MET A 221 -2.57 10.58 -50.16
N ARG A 222 -3.50 11.21 -50.90
CA ARG A 222 -3.59 11.05 -52.35
C ARG A 222 -2.45 11.86 -52.99
N LYS A 223 -1.54 11.19 -53.70
CA LYS A 223 -0.69 11.86 -54.71
C LYS A 223 -1.57 12.25 -55.88
N ALA A 224 -1.70 13.55 -56.15
CA ALA A 224 -2.17 14.05 -57.43
C ALA A 224 -0.94 14.16 -58.35
N THR A 225 -0.92 13.33 -59.38
CA THR A 225 -0.08 13.49 -60.56
C THR A 225 -0.62 14.66 -61.37
N SER A 226 0.22 15.62 -61.75
CA SER A 226 -0.07 16.46 -62.92
C SER A 226 1.22 16.73 -63.68
N SER A 227 1.25 16.18 -64.89
CA SER A 227 2.19 16.47 -65.96
C SER A 227 1.60 17.58 -66.83
N ARG A 228 2.31 18.70 -66.95
CA ARG A 228 2.74 19.38 -68.19
C ARG A 228 3.29 20.76 -67.86
#